data_AF-E3NWT2-F1
#
_entry.id   AF-E3NWT2-F1
#
_cell.length_a   1.000
_cell.length_b   1.000
_cell.length_c   1.000
_cell.angle_alpha   90.00
_cell.angle_beta   90.00
_cell.angle_gamma   90.00
#
_symmetry.space_group_name_H-M   'P 1'
#
loop_
_entity.id
_entity.type
_entity.pdbx_description
1 polymer ?
#
loop_
_entity_poly.entity_id
_entity_poly.type
_entity_poly.pdbx_seq_one_letter_code
_entity_poly.pdbx_strand_id
1 'polypeptide(L)'
;MDIALFIAQLVVVLGCIVMGTRSSGVGLGLWGGTGVAILVFGFRLSPGSPPVDALLIVLSVVLASSMMQAAGGIDWMVSIAAKLISRSPKQITLVAPLVSFLFSVGAGTSNILYPLLPVIQDLSYRNGIRPSRPLSLSVVATGVALACSPVSAAMAAMVTLTDTAPWNFELIDILKVTIPAAIVGIVLSSIVVNRLGKDIAEDPEIQAKIAKGELAAPHADAQEVKAAVTVTA
;
A
#
# COMPACT_ATOMS: atom_id res chain seq x y z
N MET A 1 -5.71 20.93 33.40
CA MET A 1 -7.07 20.57 32.94
C MET A 1 -7.09 20.34 31.43
N ASP A 2 -6.26 21.07 30.69
CA ASP A 2 -6.15 21.00 29.23
C ASP A 2 -5.62 19.66 28.71
N ILE A 3 -4.70 19.01 29.45
CA ILE A 3 -4.19 17.68 29.09
C ILE A 3 -5.28 16.61 29.16
N ALA A 4 -6.15 16.66 30.18
CA ALA A 4 -7.24 15.69 30.33
C ALA A 4 -8.29 15.87 29.22
N LEU A 5 -8.60 17.12 28.86
CA LEU A 5 -9.48 17.44 27.73
C LEU A 5 -8.87 17.00 26.39
N PHE A 6 -7.58 17.25 26.18
CA PHE A 6 -6.86 16.80 25.00
C PHE A 6 -6.84 15.28 24.87
N ILE A 7 -6.55 14.56 25.96
CA ILE A 7 -6.59 13.09 25.98
C ILE A 7 -8.00 12.59 25.68
N ALA A 8 -9.05 13.21 26.23
CA ALA A 8 -10.43 12.82 25.95
C ALA A 8 -10.79 13.01 24.46
N GLN A 9 -10.39 14.15 23.86
CA GLN A 9 -10.57 14.41 22.42
C GLN A 9 -9.79 13.39 21.56
N LEU A 10 -8.56 13.09 21.94
CA LEU A 10 -7.73 12.08 21.26
C LEU A 10 -8.37 10.70 21.32
N VAL A 11 -8.92 10.30 22.47
CA VAL A 11 -9.63 9.02 22.63
C VAL A 11 -10.86 8.96 21.74
N VAL A 12 -11.61 10.06 21.61
CA VAL A 12 -12.75 10.12 20.68
C VAL A 12 -12.29 9.93 19.24
N VAL A 13 -11.25 10.64 18.81
CA VAL A 13 -10.69 10.51 17.45
C VAL A 13 -10.21 9.08 17.20
N LEU A 14 -9.42 8.51 18.10
CA LEU A 14 -8.92 7.14 17.98
C LEU A 14 -10.07 6.12 17.98
N GLY A 15 -11.08 6.32 18.83
CA GLY A 15 -12.28 5.47 18.88
C GLY A 15 -13.05 5.48 17.56
N CYS A 16 -13.26 6.66 16.98
CA CYS A 16 -13.89 6.79 15.66
C CYS A 16 -13.06 6.16 14.53
N ILE A 17 -11.73 6.27 14.57
CA ILE A 17 -10.84 5.62 13.58
C ILE A 17 -10.92 4.09 13.70
N VAL A 18 -10.88 3.54 14.93
CA VAL A 18 -10.99 2.10 15.16
C VAL A 18 -12.34 1.58 14.68
N MET A 19 -13.43 2.27 14.98
CA MET A 19 -14.76 1.88 14.49
C MET A 19 -14.87 2.03 12.96
N GLY A 20 -14.33 3.10 12.39
CA GLY A 20 -14.32 3.35 10.95
C GLY A 20 -13.55 2.29 10.16
N THR A 21 -12.37 1.89 10.62
CA THR A 21 -11.57 0.83 9.99
C THR A 21 -12.26 -0.54 10.05
N ARG A 22 -12.98 -0.84 11.14
CA ARG A 22 -13.78 -2.07 11.26
C ARG A 22 -15.00 -2.08 10.34
N SER A 23 -15.68 -0.96 10.18
CA SER A 23 -16.86 -0.86 9.30
C SER A 23 -16.51 -0.86 7.81
N SER A 24 -15.33 -0.35 7.43
CA SER A 24 -14.81 -0.27 6.05
C SER A 24 -15.78 0.39 5.03
N GLY A 25 -15.27 0.73 3.84
CA GLY A 25 -16.07 1.35 2.76
C GLY A 25 -16.72 2.68 3.19
N VAL A 26 -18.04 2.81 2.94
CA VAL A 26 -18.81 4.04 3.25
C VAL A 26 -18.83 4.34 4.76
N GLY A 27 -18.73 3.31 5.60
CA GLY A 27 -18.74 3.45 7.06
C GLY A 27 -17.55 4.26 7.60
N LEU A 28 -16.40 4.22 6.91
CA LEU A 28 -15.22 5.00 7.31
C LEU A 28 -15.47 6.51 7.22
N GLY A 29 -16.20 6.95 6.20
CA GLY A 29 -16.63 8.36 6.05
C GLY A 29 -17.66 8.78 7.10
N LEU A 30 -18.64 7.92 7.38
CA LEU A 30 -19.67 8.18 8.41
C LEU A 30 -19.09 8.30 9.81
N TRP A 31 -18.15 7.43 10.18
CA TRP A 31 -17.45 7.51 11.46
C TRP A 31 -16.55 8.74 11.56
N GLY A 32 -15.94 9.17 10.44
CA GLY A 32 -15.22 10.45 10.37
C GLY A 32 -16.14 11.64 10.66
N GLY A 33 -17.29 11.72 9.97
CA GLY A 33 -18.29 12.77 10.20
C GLY A 33 -18.87 12.74 11.62
N THR A 34 -19.14 11.55 12.16
CA THR A 34 -19.61 11.36 13.54
C THR A 34 -18.56 11.83 14.55
N GLY A 35 -17.28 11.53 14.32
CA GLY A 35 -16.17 12.02 15.16
C GLY A 35 -16.09 13.54 15.17
N VAL A 36 -16.19 14.19 14.00
CA VAL A 36 -16.25 15.65 13.91
C VAL A 36 -17.48 16.20 14.63
N ALA A 37 -18.65 15.57 14.50
CA ALA A 37 -19.87 15.98 15.19
C ALA A 37 -19.70 15.91 16.72
N ILE A 38 -19.08 14.85 17.25
CA ILE A 38 -18.82 14.72 18.70
C ILE A 38 -17.85 15.81 19.17
N LEU A 39 -16.81 16.11 18.39
CA LEU A 39 -15.83 17.15 18.73
C LEU A 39 -16.45 18.56 18.71
N VAL A 40 -17.29 18.85 17.72
CA VAL A 40 -17.93 20.18 17.56
C VAL A 40 -19.09 20.37 18.54
N PHE A 41 -20.01 19.41 18.65
CA PHE A 41 -21.19 19.56 19.52
C PHE A 41 -20.92 19.18 20.99
N GLY A 42 -20.07 18.20 21.24
CA GLY A 42 -19.74 17.74 22.59
C GLY A 42 -18.65 18.58 23.25
N PHE A 43 -17.50 18.73 22.59
CA PHE A 43 -16.35 19.48 23.13
C PHE A 43 -16.35 20.96 22.76
N ARG A 44 -17.34 21.43 21.98
CA ARG A 44 -17.50 22.83 21.54
C ARG A 44 -16.27 23.39 20.83
N LEU A 45 -15.55 22.54 20.09
CA LEU A 45 -14.45 22.97 19.24
C LEU A 45 -14.99 23.73 18.01
N SER A 46 -14.26 24.75 17.57
CA SER A 46 -14.59 25.46 16.34
C SER A 46 -14.54 24.49 15.15
N PRO A 47 -15.58 24.46 14.29
CA PRO A 47 -15.57 23.62 13.11
C PRO A 47 -14.44 24.07 12.16
N GLY A 48 -13.65 23.11 11.69
CA GLY A 48 -12.63 23.34 10.68
C GLY A 48 -13.23 23.58 9.29
N SER A 49 -12.40 24.02 8.35
CA SER A 49 -12.79 24.10 6.94
C SER A 49 -12.97 22.70 6.35
N PRO A 50 -13.95 22.49 5.44
CA PRO A 50 -14.06 21.24 4.70
C PRO A 50 -12.78 20.96 3.90
N PRO A 51 -12.31 19.70 3.83
CA PRO A 51 -11.07 19.34 3.15
C PRO A 51 -11.27 19.22 1.63
N VAL A 52 -11.70 20.31 0.99
CA VAL A 52 -12.04 20.34 -0.45
C VAL A 52 -10.86 19.92 -1.30
N ASP A 53 -9.65 20.40 -0.98
CA ASP A 53 -8.43 20.05 -1.73
C ASP A 53 -8.15 18.55 -1.70
N ALA A 54 -8.27 17.91 -0.53
CA ALA A 54 -8.09 16.47 -0.41
C ALA A 54 -9.16 15.69 -1.19
N LEU A 55 -10.42 16.14 -1.17
CA LEU A 55 -11.50 15.54 -1.96
C LEU A 55 -11.23 15.64 -3.46
N LEU A 56 -10.77 16.81 -3.94
CA LEU A 56 -10.43 17.03 -5.34
C LEU A 56 -9.22 16.20 -5.79
N ILE A 57 -8.21 16.05 -4.93
CA ILE A 57 -7.05 15.18 -5.19
C ILE A 57 -7.50 13.73 -5.34
N VAL A 58 -8.28 13.21 -4.38
CA VAL A 58 -8.78 11.83 -4.45
C VAL A 58 -9.63 11.61 -5.70
N LEU A 59 -10.53 12.53 -6.01
CA LEU A 59 -11.35 12.46 -7.23
C LEU A 59 -10.48 12.44 -8.49
N SER A 60 -9.48 13.31 -8.57
CA SER A 60 -8.57 13.39 -9.71
C SER A 60 -7.75 12.11 -9.89
N VAL A 61 -7.21 11.56 -8.80
CA VAL A 61 -6.44 10.30 -8.81
C VAL A 61 -7.32 9.12 -9.22
N VAL A 62 -8.55 9.03 -8.69
CA VAL A 62 -9.47 7.94 -9.04
C VAL A 62 -9.89 8.03 -10.51
N LEU A 63 -10.20 9.22 -11.03
CA LEU A 63 -10.54 9.42 -12.43
C LEU A 63 -9.36 9.08 -13.35
N ALA A 64 -8.15 9.54 -13.02
CA ALA A 64 -6.94 9.21 -13.78
C ALA A 64 -6.66 7.69 -13.77
N SER A 65 -6.77 7.05 -12.61
CA SER A 65 -6.62 5.59 -12.49
C SER A 65 -7.68 4.83 -13.28
N SER A 66 -8.93 5.33 -13.29
CA SER A 66 -10.02 4.72 -14.06
C SER A 66 -9.78 4.84 -15.56
N MET A 67 -9.30 5.99 -16.04
CA MET A 67 -8.91 6.16 -17.44
C MET A 67 -7.72 5.26 -17.81
N MET A 68 -6.72 5.15 -16.93
CA MET A 68 -5.59 4.25 -17.14
C MET A 68 -6.04 2.79 -17.23
N GLN A 69 -7.00 2.38 -16.41
CA GLN A 69 -7.58 1.04 -16.46
C GLN A 69 -8.39 0.81 -17.73
N ALA A 70 -9.22 1.78 -18.14
CA ALA A 70 -9.98 1.71 -19.39
C ALA A 70 -9.09 1.67 -20.65
N ALA A 71 -7.92 2.31 -20.60
CA ALA A 71 -6.93 2.30 -21.68
C ALA A 71 -6.04 1.03 -21.71
N GLY A 72 -6.22 0.08 -20.78
CA GLY A 72 -5.34 -1.10 -20.65
C GLY A 72 -3.96 -0.77 -20.06
N GLY A 73 -3.78 0.42 -19.48
CA GLY A 73 -2.52 0.84 -18.86
C GLY A 73 -2.11 -0.02 -17.66
N ILE A 74 -3.08 -0.57 -16.93
CA ILE A 74 -2.82 -1.51 -15.83
C ILE A 74 -2.17 -2.80 -16.35
N ASP A 75 -2.64 -3.35 -17.47
CA ASP A 75 -2.06 -4.56 -18.07
C ASP A 75 -0.62 -4.32 -18.53
N TRP A 76 -0.38 -3.13 -19.09
CA TRP A 76 0.97 -2.68 -19.44
C TRP A 76 1.87 -2.57 -18.20
N MET A 77 1.39 -1.94 -17.12
CA MET A 77 2.13 -1.84 -15.85
C MET A 77 2.45 -3.21 -15.27
N VAL A 78 1.47 -4.12 -15.27
CA VAL A 78 1.63 -5.52 -14.85
C VAL A 78 2.70 -6.23 -15.67
N SER A 79 2.70 -6.05 -17.00
CA SER A 79 3.70 -6.65 -17.88
C SER A 79 5.13 -6.17 -17.57
N ILE A 80 5.28 -4.87 -17.27
CA ILE A 80 6.56 -4.28 -16.89
C ILE A 80 7.00 -4.76 -15.51
N ALA A 81 6.08 -4.80 -14.55
CA ALA A 81 6.35 -5.31 -13.21
C ALA A 81 6.83 -6.76 -13.28
N ALA A 82 6.14 -7.62 -14.04
CA ALA A 82 6.51 -9.01 -14.26
C ALA A 82 7.92 -9.13 -14.87
N LYS A 83 8.23 -8.30 -15.86
CA LYS A 83 9.57 -8.27 -16.49
C LYS A 83 10.67 -7.80 -15.54
N LEU A 84 10.37 -6.83 -14.68
CA LEU A 84 11.33 -6.28 -13.71
C LEU A 84 11.57 -7.24 -12.55
N ILE A 85 10.53 -7.89 -12.03
CA ILE A 85 10.61 -8.88 -10.96
C ILE A 85 11.30 -10.16 -11.47
N SER A 86 10.98 -10.62 -12.68
CA SER A 86 11.59 -11.83 -13.26
C SER A 86 13.07 -11.68 -13.63
N ARG A 87 13.60 -10.45 -13.73
CA ARG A 87 15.04 -10.21 -13.92
C ARG A 87 15.89 -10.60 -12.71
N SER A 88 15.32 -10.66 -11.52
CA SER A 88 16.05 -10.98 -10.29
C SER A 88 15.26 -11.95 -9.41
N PRO A 89 15.04 -13.19 -9.90
CA PRO A 89 14.15 -14.17 -9.26
C PRO A 89 14.63 -14.61 -7.87
N LYS A 90 15.94 -14.60 -7.61
CA LYS A 90 16.51 -14.92 -6.30
C LYS A 90 16.25 -13.85 -5.23
N GLN A 91 15.85 -12.64 -5.62
CA GLN A 91 15.65 -11.48 -4.73
C GLN A 91 14.22 -10.93 -4.81
N ILE A 92 13.22 -11.77 -5.14
CA ILE A 92 11.82 -11.34 -5.26
C ILE A 92 11.32 -10.65 -3.98
N THR A 93 11.74 -11.11 -2.80
CA THR A 93 11.43 -10.50 -1.50
C THR A 93 11.91 -9.05 -1.36
N LEU A 94 12.85 -8.58 -2.19
CA LEU A 94 13.32 -7.20 -2.23
C LEU A 94 12.76 -6.44 -3.44
N VAL A 95 12.79 -7.08 -4.61
CA VAL A 95 12.40 -6.43 -5.87
C VAL A 95 10.90 -6.19 -5.93
N ALA A 96 10.07 -7.16 -5.52
CA ALA A 96 8.60 -6.98 -5.57
C ALA A 96 8.10 -5.81 -4.72
N PRO A 97 8.55 -5.62 -3.45
CA PRO A 97 8.17 -4.45 -2.66
C PRO A 97 8.65 -3.13 -3.24
N LEU A 98 9.89 -3.06 -3.77
CA LEU A 98 10.42 -1.83 -4.38
C LEU A 98 9.66 -1.43 -5.64
N VAL A 99 9.33 -2.40 -6.49
CA VAL A 99 8.53 -2.18 -7.70
C VAL A 99 7.11 -1.72 -7.32
N SER A 100 6.51 -2.37 -6.32
CA SER A 100 5.18 -1.99 -5.80
C SER A 100 5.19 -0.59 -5.20
N PHE A 101 6.24 -0.23 -4.46
CA PHE A 101 6.47 1.11 -3.93
C PHE A 101 6.55 2.14 -5.04
N LEU A 102 7.41 1.92 -6.04
CA LEU A 102 7.59 2.87 -7.15
C LEU A 102 6.29 3.13 -7.91
N PHE A 103 5.54 2.07 -8.21
CA PHE A 103 4.24 2.21 -8.87
C PHE A 103 3.21 2.91 -7.99
N SER A 104 3.20 2.66 -6.69
CA SER A 104 2.28 3.32 -5.75
C SER A 104 2.63 4.80 -5.54
N VAL A 105 3.92 5.14 -5.51
CA VAL A 105 4.39 6.54 -5.47
C VAL A 105 3.92 7.29 -6.72
N GLY A 106 4.07 6.69 -7.90
CA GLY A 106 3.65 7.29 -9.17
C GLY A 106 2.13 7.41 -9.32
N ALA A 107 1.38 6.38 -8.91
CA ALA A 107 -0.08 6.37 -9.01
C ALA A 107 -0.77 7.17 -7.88
N GLY A 108 -0.10 7.40 -6.76
CA GLY A 108 -0.66 8.07 -5.58
C GLY A 108 -1.68 7.22 -4.81
N THR A 109 -1.81 5.93 -5.14
CA THR A 109 -2.76 4.99 -4.53
C THR A 109 -2.14 3.61 -4.32
N SER A 110 -2.48 2.97 -3.20
CA SER A 110 -2.06 1.59 -2.90
C SER A 110 -2.89 0.55 -3.65
N ASN A 111 -4.00 0.93 -4.29
CA ASN A 111 -4.86 0.03 -5.07
C ASN A 111 -4.16 -0.54 -6.31
N ILE A 112 -3.08 0.12 -6.77
CA ILE A 112 -2.23 -0.39 -7.86
C ILE A 112 -1.54 -1.71 -7.50
N LEU A 113 -1.52 -2.08 -6.21
CA LEU A 113 -0.98 -3.36 -5.75
C LEU A 113 -1.85 -4.54 -6.18
N TYR A 114 -3.18 -4.41 -6.24
CA TYR A 114 -4.07 -5.55 -6.47
C TYR A 114 -3.77 -6.30 -7.79
N PRO A 115 -3.54 -5.62 -8.93
CA PRO A 115 -3.11 -6.28 -10.17
C PRO A 115 -1.71 -6.92 -10.08
N LEU A 116 -0.85 -6.43 -9.18
CA LEU A 116 0.51 -6.95 -8.99
C LEU A 116 0.55 -8.16 -8.06
N LEU A 117 -0.41 -8.31 -7.13
CA LEU A 117 -0.47 -9.45 -6.21
C LEU A 117 -0.40 -10.82 -6.92
N PRO A 118 -1.20 -11.12 -7.96
CA PRO A 118 -1.12 -12.43 -8.64
C PRO A 118 0.24 -12.64 -9.32
N VAL A 119 0.83 -11.58 -9.88
CA VAL A 119 2.16 -11.64 -10.52
C VAL A 119 3.25 -11.94 -9.50
N ILE A 120 3.22 -11.25 -8.34
CA ILE A 120 4.16 -11.48 -7.25
C ILE A 120 3.98 -12.89 -6.72
N GLN A 121 2.74 -13.36 -6.55
CA GLN A 121 2.45 -14.72 -6.09
C GLN A 121 2.99 -15.78 -7.04
N ASP A 122 2.67 -15.69 -8.33
CA ASP A 122 3.10 -16.65 -9.36
C ASP A 122 4.63 -16.69 -9.49
N LEU A 123 5.28 -15.53 -9.59
CA LEU A 123 6.75 -15.46 -9.67
C LEU A 123 7.43 -15.94 -8.39
N SER A 124 6.87 -15.66 -7.21
CA SER A 124 7.42 -16.18 -5.95
C SER A 124 7.33 -17.69 -5.91
N TYR A 125 6.16 -18.23 -6.27
CA TYR A 125 5.88 -19.65 -6.22
C TYR A 125 6.76 -20.45 -7.19
N ARG A 126 6.90 -20.00 -8.44
CA ARG A 126 7.79 -20.61 -9.46
C ARG A 126 9.25 -20.63 -9.05
N ASN A 127 9.69 -19.67 -8.25
CA ASN A 127 11.07 -19.58 -7.77
C ASN A 127 11.28 -20.27 -6.42
N GLY A 128 10.27 -21.00 -5.90
CA GLY A 128 10.35 -21.69 -4.62
C GLY A 128 10.42 -20.75 -3.41
N ILE A 129 10.09 -19.47 -3.59
CA ILE A 129 10.08 -18.46 -2.52
C ILE A 129 8.67 -18.39 -1.93
N ARG A 130 8.56 -18.46 -0.61
CA ARG A 130 7.28 -18.39 0.11
C ARG A 130 6.56 -17.08 -0.23
N PRO A 131 5.41 -17.10 -0.96
CA PRO A 131 4.76 -15.87 -1.43
C PRO A 131 4.34 -14.92 -0.31
N SER A 132 4.10 -15.44 0.90
CA SER A 132 3.73 -14.63 2.06
C SER A 132 4.77 -13.55 2.40
N ARG A 133 6.07 -13.79 2.13
CA ARG A 133 7.16 -12.84 2.40
C ARG A 133 7.08 -11.61 1.47
N PRO A 134 7.19 -11.74 0.14
CA PRO A 134 7.10 -10.60 -0.77
C PRO A 134 5.72 -9.93 -0.75
N LEU A 135 4.63 -10.69 -0.61
CA LEU A 135 3.28 -10.11 -0.62
C LEU A 135 3.05 -9.19 0.59
N SER A 136 3.41 -9.64 1.80
CA SER A 136 3.25 -8.81 3.02
C SER A 136 4.10 -7.54 2.97
N LEU A 137 5.36 -7.66 2.53
CA LEU A 137 6.23 -6.50 2.36
C LEU A 137 5.71 -5.54 1.30
N SER A 138 5.18 -6.03 0.18
CA SER A 138 4.61 -5.18 -0.86
C SER A 138 3.43 -4.37 -0.32
N VAL A 139 2.53 -4.96 0.48
CA VAL A 139 1.41 -4.23 1.11
C VAL A 139 1.90 -3.11 2.03
N VAL A 140 2.91 -3.38 2.87
CA VAL A 140 3.48 -2.37 3.75
C VAL A 140 4.18 -1.28 2.95
N ALA A 141 4.95 -1.66 1.93
CA ALA A 141 5.68 -0.74 1.07
C ALA A 141 4.72 0.20 0.30
N THR A 142 3.60 -0.30 -0.22
CA THR A 142 2.60 0.55 -0.88
C THR A 142 1.87 1.48 0.08
N GLY A 143 1.68 1.09 1.35
CA GLY A 143 1.19 1.99 2.38
C GLY A 143 2.15 3.15 2.65
N VAL A 144 3.44 2.85 2.80
CA VAL A 144 4.49 3.89 2.98
C VAL A 144 4.64 4.76 1.73
N ALA A 145 4.44 4.20 0.54
CA ALA A 145 4.49 4.93 -0.72
C ALA A 145 3.51 6.10 -0.79
N LEU A 146 2.33 6.00 -0.15
CA LEU A 146 1.35 7.09 -0.11
C LEU A 146 1.90 8.34 0.59
N ALA A 147 2.66 8.15 1.66
CA ALA A 147 3.33 9.24 2.37
C ALA A 147 4.56 9.79 1.62
N CYS A 148 5.02 9.09 0.57
CA CYS A 148 6.15 9.50 -0.27
C CYS A 148 5.73 9.99 -1.66
N SER A 149 4.42 10.06 -1.94
CA SER A 149 3.89 10.40 -3.26
C SER A 149 3.55 11.88 -3.36
N PRO A 150 4.03 12.61 -4.40
CA PRO A 150 3.66 14.01 -4.60
C PRO A 150 2.18 14.20 -5.00
N VAL A 151 1.52 13.14 -5.49
CA VAL A 151 0.14 13.19 -5.99
C VAL A 151 -0.86 12.75 -4.91
N SER A 152 -0.40 12.25 -3.76
CA SER A 152 -1.28 11.75 -2.71
C SER A 152 -1.87 12.87 -1.85
N ALA A 153 -3.15 12.71 -1.48
CA ALA A 153 -3.81 13.59 -0.51
C ALA A 153 -3.09 13.61 0.85
N ALA A 154 -2.43 12.50 1.24
CA ALA A 154 -1.63 12.45 2.46
C ALA A 154 -0.43 13.41 2.41
N MET A 155 0.24 13.51 1.26
CA MET A 155 1.35 14.45 1.07
C MET A 155 0.85 15.89 1.03
N ALA A 156 -0.27 16.16 0.37
CA ALA A 156 -0.88 17.49 0.38
C ALA A 156 -1.21 17.95 1.81
N ALA A 157 -1.78 17.07 2.63
CA ALA A 157 -2.00 17.34 4.05
C ALA A 157 -0.69 17.48 4.85
N MET A 158 0.34 16.71 4.52
CA MET A 158 1.65 16.83 5.16
C MET A 158 2.25 18.21 4.90
N VAL A 159 2.27 18.65 3.64
CA VAL A 159 2.80 19.97 3.23
C VAL A 159 2.08 21.10 3.95
N THR A 160 0.73 21.08 4.00
CA THR A 160 -0.02 22.15 4.69
C THR A 160 0.24 22.21 6.19
N LEU A 161 0.57 21.07 6.82
CA LEU A 161 0.94 21.03 8.23
C LEU A 161 2.40 21.46 8.48
N THR A 162 3.31 21.18 7.53
CA THR A 162 4.75 21.46 7.66
C THR A 162 5.19 22.81 7.09
N ASP A 163 4.32 23.51 6.36
CA ASP A 163 4.52 24.88 5.86
C ASP A 163 4.36 25.94 6.98
N THR A 164 4.50 25.54 8.23
CA THR A 164 4.43 26.44 9.39
C THR A 164 5.83 26.80 9.88
N ALA A 165 6.02 28.06 10.28
CA ALA A 165 7.27 28.52 10.86
C ALA A 165 7.57 27.73 12.15
N PRO A 166 8.82 27.30 12.40
CA PRO A 166 10.07 27.69 11.74
C PRO A 166 10.56 26.79 10.59
N TRP A 167 9.82 25.74 10.22
CA TRP A 167 10.35 24.68 9.34
C TRP A 167 10.20 25.00 7.84
N ASN A 168 9.11 25.65 7.42
CA ASN A 168 8.84 26.06 6.02
C ASN A 168 9.21 24.97 4.99
N PHE A 169 8.84 23.72 5.26
CA PHE A 169 9.23 22.62 4.37
C PHE A 169 8.38 22.64 3.10
N GLU A 170 9.06 22.78 1.96
CA GLU A 170 8.44 22.62 0.66
C GLU A 170 8.29 21.12 0.32
N LEU A 171 7.37 20.79 -0.60
CA LEU A 171 7.13 19.42 -1.08
C LEU A 171 8.43 18.66 -1.42
N ILE A 172 9.36 19.35 -2.09
CA ILE A 172 10.63 18.75 -2.51
C ILE A 172 11.48 18.34 -1.30
N ASP A 173 11.47 19.12 -0.22
CA ASP A 173 12.28 18.83 0.97
C ASP A 173 11.72 17.65 1.75
N ILE A 174 10.39 17.52 1.79
CA ILE A 174 9.73 16.35 2.36
C ILE A 174 10.11 15.10 1.54
N LEU A 175 10.04 15.16 0.20
CA LEU A 175 10.37 14.04 -0.68
C LEU A 175 11.84 13.61 -0.58
N LYS A 176 12.76 14.56 -0.42
CA LYS A 176 14.20 14.28 -0.21
C LYS A 176 14.45 13.45 1.05
N VAL A 177 13.58 13.53 2.05
CA VAL A 177 13.70 12.75 3.29
C VAL A 177 12.89 11.46 3.20
N THR A 178 11.64 11.53 2.75
CA THR A 178 10.71 10.40 2.79
C THR A 178 11.07 9.31 1.79
N ILE A 179 11.47 9.66 0.56
CA ILE A 179 11.83 8.66 -0.46
C ILE A 179 13.05 7.84 -0.03
N PRO A 180 14.19 8.43 0.36
CA PRO A 180 15.33 7.63 0.83
C PRO A 180 15.02 6.84 2.10
N ALA A 181 14.29 7.42 3.05
CA ALA A 181 13.89 6.73 4.27
C ALA A 181 13.00 5.50 3.97
N ALA A 182 12.05 5.63 3.04
CA ALA A 182 11.19 4.54 2.62
C ALA A 182 11.98 3.43 1.89
N ILE A 183 12.90 3.79 1.00
CA ILE A 183 13.75 2.82 0.29
C ILE A 183 14.62 2.06 1.30
N VAL A 184 15.29 2.76 2.21
CA VAL A 184 16.10 2.12 3.27
C VAL A 184 15.22 1.24 4.16
N GLY A 185 14.03 1.71 4.54
CA GLY A 185 13.05 0.95 5.31
C GLY A 185 12.61 -0.34 4.61
N ILE A 186 12.32 -0.28 3.31
CA ILE A 186 11.95 -1.45 2.49
C ILE A 186 13.12 -2.43 2.38
N VAL A 187 14.34 -1.94 2.15
CA VAL A 187 15.54 -2.79 2.06
C VAL A 187 15.80 -3.50 3.39
N LEU A 188 15.80 -2.77 4.51
CA LEU A 188 16.00 -3.35 5.84
C LEU A 188 14.89 -4.33 6.21
N SER A 189 13.63 -3.97 5.95
CA SER A 189 12.47 -4.84 6.19
C SER A 189 12.56 -6.10 5.34
N SER A 190 13.02 -5.99 4.09
CA SER A 190 13.22 -7.14 3.21
C SER A 190 14.28 -8.09 3.77
N ILE A 191 15.41 -7.59 4.28
CA ILE A 191 16.46 -8.42 4.89
C ILE A 191 15.93 -9.16 6.12
N VAL A 192 15.17 -8.47 6.98
CA VAL A 192 14.58 -9.06 8.19
C VAL A 192 13.53 -10.10 7.84
N VAL A 193 12.61 -9.78 6.91
CA VAL A 193 11.55 -10.70 6.49
C VAL A 193 12.08 -11.89 5.71
N ASN A 194 13.20 -11.73 4.99
CA ASN A 194 13.86 -12.85 4.32
C ASN A 194 14.46 -13.86 5.33
N ARG A 195 14.73 -13.43 6.56
CA ARG A 195 15.11 -14.29 7.69
C ARG A 195 13.92 -14.78 8.53
N LEU A 196 12.72 -14.25 8.30
CA LEU A 196 11.50 -14.67 9.00
C LEU A 196 10.78 -15.80 8.26
N GLY A 197 10.55 -16.91 8.97
CA GLY A 197 9.82 -18.08 8.50
C GLY A 197 10.70 -19.09 7.77
N LYS A 198 10.25 -20.33 7.71
CA LYS A 198 10.90 -21.42 6.97
C LYS A 198 10.68 -21.28 5.46
N ASP A 199 11.62 -21.75 4.66
CA ASP A 199 11.46 -21.78 3.21
C ASP A 199 10.37 -22.78 2.79
N ILE A 200 9.81 -22.65 1.59
CA ILE A 200 8.79 -23.58 1.05
C ILE A 200 9.27 -25.03 1.13
N ALA A 201 10.57 -25.24 0.94
CA ALA A 201 11.21 -26.56 1.01
C ALA A 201 11.26 -27.14 2.45
N GLU A 202 11.11 -26.32 3.48
CA GLU A 202 11.24 -26.72 4.88
C GLU A 202 9.93 -26.60 5.67
N ASP A 203 8.84 -26.15 5.03
CA ASP A 203 7.53 -25.98 5.64
C ASP A 203 6.69 -27.27 5.45
N PRO A 204 6.51 -28.10 6.48
CA PRO A 204 5.80 -29.37 6.39
C PRO A 204 4.32 -29.21 6.02
N GLU A 205 3.70 -28.05 6.28
CA GLU A 205 2.31 -27.79 5.87
C GLU A 205 2.20 -27.52 4.37
N ILE A 206 3.18 -26.80 3.80
CA ILE A 206 3.21 -26.53 2.36
C ILE A 206 3.57 -27.81 1.60
N GLN A 207 4.53 -28.59 2.10
CA GLN A 207 4.84 -29.90 1.51
C GLN A 207 3.67 -30.88 1.63
N ALA A 208 2.91 -30.87 2.73
CA ALA A 208 1.72 -31.70 2.87
C ALA A 208 0.60 -31.29 1.90
N LYS A 209 0.44 -29.99 1.61
CA LYS A 209 -0.52 -29.47 0.62
C LYS A 209 -0.09 -29.76 -0.82
N ILE A 210 1.22 -29.71 -1.11
CA ILE A 210 1.78 -30.16 -2.40
C ILE A 210 1.60 -31.67 -2.56
N ALA A 211 1.86 -32.47 -1.51
CA ALA A 211 1.67 -33.92 -1.52
C ALA A 211 0.20 -34.36 -1.64
N LYS A 212 -0.74 -33.55 -1.14
CA LYS A 212 -2.19 -33.73 -1.34
C LYS A 212 -2.69 -33.30 -2.73
N GLY A 213 -1.86 -32.64 -3.54
CA GLY A 213 -2.26 -32.15 -4.87
C GLY A 213 -3.10 -30.86 -4.85
N GLU A 214 -3.27 -30.22 -3.69
CA GLU A 214 -3.98 -28.94 -3.56
C GLU A 214 -3.12 -27.74 -4.03
N LEU A 215 -1.82 -27.95 -4.19
CA LEU A 215 -0.83 -26.97 -4.67
C LEU A 215 0.09 -27.63 -5.72
N ALA A 216 0.21 -27.04 -6.90
CA ALA A 216 1.09 -27.54 -7.96
C ALA A 216 2.57 -27.51 -7.52
N ALA A 217 3.39 -28.50 -7.86
CA ALA A 217 4.80 -28.48 -7.47
C ALA A 217 5.56 -27.30 -8.12
N PRO A 218 6.50 -26.63 -7.41
CA PRO A 218 7.27 -25.48 -7.92
C PRO A 218 8.07 -25.69 -9.22
N HIS A 219 8.10 -26.91 -9.75
CA HIS A 219 8.91 -27.30 -10.91
C HIS A 219 8.15 -28.04 -12.02
N ALA A 220 6.81 -28.08 -12.01
CA ALA A 220 6.07 -28.89 -12.98
C ALA A 220 5.91 -28.28 -14.38
N ASP A 221 6.13 -26.99 -14.60
CA ASP A 221 6.03 -26.42 -15.96
C ASP A 221 7.09 -25.34 -16.24
N ALA A 222 8.21 -25.80 -16.79
CA ALA A 222 9.12 -24.98 -17.59
C ALA A 222 8.61 -24.83 -19.03
N GLN A 223 7.31 -24.55 -19.20
CA GLN A 223 6.77 -24.10 -20.48
C GLN A 223 6.18 -22.70 -20.33
N GLU A 224 6.57 -21.84 -21.27
CA GLU A 224 6.10 -20.47 -21.44
C GLU A 224 4.57 -20.41 -21.50
N VAL A 225 3.89 -20.30 -20.36
CA VAL A 225 2.52 -19.83 -20.36
C VAL A 225 2.56 -18.32 -20.57
N LYS A 226 2.47 -17.91 -21.84
CA LYS A 226 2.08 -16.56 -22.23
C LYS A 226 0.95 -16.12 -21.31
N ALA A 227 1.10 -14.95 -20.70
CA ALA A 227 0.09 -14.34 -19.84
C ALA A 227 -1.25 -14.26 -20.59
N ALA A 228 -2.09 -15.27 -20.43
CA ALA A 228 -3.48 -15.23 -20.81
C ALA A 228 -4.23 -14.59 -19.64
N VAL A 229 -4.22 -13.27 -19.61
CA VAL A 229 -5.13 -12.50 -18.76
C VAL A 229 -6.48 -12.52 -19.47
N THR A 230 -7.34 -13.46 -19.08
CA THR A 230 -8.77 -13.42 -19.43
C THR A 230 -9.49 -12.76 -18.26
N VAL A 231 -9.79 -11.47 -18.39
CA VAL A 231 -10.78 -10.81 -17.51
C VAL A 231 -12.13 -10.96 -18.20
N THR A 232 -13.03 -11.71 -17.56
CA THR A 232 -14.45 -11.74 -17.91
C THR A 232 -15.03 -10.33 -17.89
N ALA A 233 -15.77 -10.02 -18.95
CA ALA A 233 -16.39 -8.73 -19.27
C ALA A 233 -17.32 -8.16 -18.18
#